data_AF-A0A2S0WL06-F1
#
_entry.id   AF-A0A2S0WL06-F1
#
_cell.length_a   1.000
_cell.length_b   1.000
_cell.length_c   1.000
_cell.angle_alpha   90.00
_cell.angle_beta   90.00
_cell.angle_gamma   90.00
#
_symmetry.space_group_name_H-M   'P 1'
#
loop_
_entity.id
_entity.type
_entity.pdbx_description
1 polymer ?
#
loop_
_entity_poly.entity_id
_entity_poly.type
_entity_poly.pdbx_seq_one_letter_code
_entity_poly.pdbx_strand_id
1 'polypeptide(L)' 'MHGSSPAAWTGVLLCLLGITVGGIGLIPEPNWIVFYIGVGITLASGLIGWGMAAAGFGVDRAEHSHH' A
#
# COMPACT_ATOMS: atom_id res chain seq x y z
N MET A 1 -19.18 11.69 2.76
CA MET A 1 -18.76 10.27 2.69
C MET A 1 -17.28 10.23 2.99
N HIS A 2 -16.96 9.74 4.19
CA HIS A 2 -15.62 9.66 4.75
C HIS A 2 -14.92 8.41 4.24
N GLY A 3 -13.92 8.58 3.39
CA GLY A 3 -13.12 7.49 2.85
C GLY A 3 -13.35 7.31 1.34
N SER A 4 -12.34 6.74 0.70
CA SER A 4 -12.22 6.44 -0.74
C SER A 4 -11.69 7.56 -1.66
N SER A 5 -10.66 8.33 -1.23
CA SER A 5 -9.73 8.81 -2.26
C SER A 5 -9.14 7.56 -2.94
N PRO A 6 -9.23 7.41 -4.28
CA PRO A 6 -8.69 6.26 -4.97
C PRO A 6 -7.20 6.01 -4.68
N ALA A 7 -6.51 7.05 -4.22
CA ALA A 7 -5.14 6.99 -3.78
C ALA A 7 -4.92 6.21 -2.48
N ALA A 8 -5.80 6.35 -1.50
CA ALA A 8 -5.60 5.71 -0.20
C ALA A 8 -5.83 4.20 -0.24
N TRP A 9 -6.91 3.75 -0.92
CA TRP A 9 -7.25 2.32 -0.97
C TRP A 9 -6.33 1.51 -1.89
N THR A 10 -5.75 2.11 -2.93
CA THR A 10 -4.84 1.40 -3.85
C THR A 10 -3.54 1.00 -3.15
N GLY A 11 -2.93 1.89 -2.36
CA GLY A 11 -1.77 1.56 -1.55
C GLY A 11 -2.06 0.44 -0.53
N VAL A 12 -3.23 0.50 0.12
CA VAL A 12 -3.64 -0.53 1.11
C VAL A 12 -3.85 -1.88 0.44
N LEU A 13 -4.53 -1.95 -0.71
CA LEU A 13 -4.72 -3.21 -1.44
C LEU A 13 -3.41 -3.82 -1.91
N LEU A 14 -2.49 -3.01 -2.43
CA LEU A 14 -1.18 -3.50 -2.85
C LEU A 14 -0.37 -4.05 -1.67
N CYS A 15 -0.45 -3.38 -0.52
CA CYS A 15 0.19 -3.85 0.71
C CYS A 15 -0.39 -5.19 1.19
N LEU A 16 -1.72 -5.30 1.22
CA LEU A 16 -2.42 -6.53 1.58
C LEU A 16 -2.10 -7.68 0.62
N LEU A 17 -2.03 -7.41 -0.68
CA LEU A 17 -1.64 -8.41 -1.68
C LEU A 17 -0.20 -8.89 -1.46
N GLY A 18 0.74 -7.96 -1.24
CA GLY A 18 2.14 -8.31 -0.98
C GLY A 18 2.32 -9.17 0.26
N ILE A 19 1.64 -8.81 1.36
CA ILE A 19 1.67 -9.60 2.62
C ILE A 19 1.01 -10.96 2.41
N THR A 20 -0.10 -11.03 1.68
CA THR A 20 -0.79 -12.30 1.40
C THR A 20 0.09 -13.24 0.56
N VAL A 21 0.70 -12.72 -0.51
CA VAL A 21 1.63 -13.50 -1.36
C VAL A 21 2.87 -13.93 -0.59
N GLY A 22 3.44 -13.04 0.24
CA GLY A 22 4.56 -13.36 1.11
C GLY A 22 4.23 -14.45 2.13
N GLY A 23 3.06 -14.39 2.75
CA GLY A 23 2.57 -15.40 3.68
C GLY A 23 2.33 -16.75 3.01
N ILE A 24 1.75 -16.77 1.80
CA ILE A 24 1.59 -17.99 1.00
C ILE A 24 2.96 -18.58 0.64
N GLY A 25 3.97 -17.75 0.35
CA GLY A 25 5.33 -18.21 0.07
C GLY A 25 6.01 -18.94 1.23
N LEU A 26 5.51 -18.80 2.47
CA LEU A 26 6.08 -19.45 3.65
C LEU A 26 5.42 -20.79 4.00
N ILE A 27 4.33 -21.19 3.32
CA ILE A 27 3.51 -22.35 3.69
C ILE A 27 3.26 -23.25 2.46
N PRO A 28 3.42 -24.59 2.55
CA PRO A 28 3.91 -25.40 3.67
C PRO A 28 5.43 -25.58 3.73
N GLU A 29 6.14 -25.44 2.59
CA GLU A 29 7.59 -25.37 2.52
C GLU A 29 8.00 -23.94 2.15
N PRO A 30 9.03 -23.35 2.80
CA PRO A 30 9.42 -21.98 2.56
C PRO A 30 9.98 -21.81 1.14
N ASN A 31 9.17 -21.25 0.26
CA ASN A 31 9.58 -20.81 -1.06
C ASN A 31 10.08 -19.37 -0.97
N TRP A 32 11.39 -19.25 -0.79
CA TRP A 32 12.08 -17.97 -0.67
C TRP A 32 11.86 -17.04 -1.87
N ILE A 33 11.66 -17.58 -3.07
CA ILE A 33 11.40 -16.78 -4.28
C ILE A 33 10.05 -16.06 -4.16
N VAL A 34 8.99 -16.80 -3.82
CA VAL A 34 7.63 -16.25 -3.65
C VAL A 34 7.58 -15.28 -2.47
N PHE A 35 8.31 -15.57 -1.40
CA PHE A 35 8.45 -14.66 -0.26
C PHE A 35 9.06 -13.31 -0.67
N TYR A 36 10.19 -13.31 -1.39
CA TYR A 36 10.81 -12.06 -1.85
C TYR A 36 9.96 -11.30 -2.87
N ILE A 37 9.17 -12.00 -3.68
CA ILE A 37 8.16 -11.36 -4.56
C ILE A 37 7.12 -10.63 -3.71
N GLY A 38 6.58 -11.28 -2.67
CA GLY A 38 5.66 -10.66 -1.72
C GLY A 38 6.27 -9.43 -1.03
N VAL A 39 7.50 -9.55 -0.54
CA VAL A 39 8.26 -8.41 0.05
C VAL A 39 8.42 -7.28 -0.96
N GLY A 40 8.78 -7.57 -2.20
CA GLY A 40 8.91 -6.58 -3.26
C GLY A 40 7.60 -5.83 -3.52
N ILE A 41 6.46 -6.54 -3.56
CA ILE A 41 5.13 -5.95 -3.75
C ILE A 41 4.76 -5.06 -2.55
N THR A 42 5.00 -5.51 -1.32
CA THR A 42 4.76 -4.73 -0.11
C THR A 42 5.59 -3.44 -0.10
N LEU A 43 6.88 -3.51 -0.45
CA LEU A 43 7.73 -2.32 -0.54
C LEU A 43 7.27 -1.36 -1.65
N ALA A 44 6.90 -1.90 -2.81
CA ALA A 44 6.35 -1.10 -3.91
C ALA A 44 5.05 -0.38 -3.51
N SER A 45 4.21 -1.00 -2.67
CA SER A 45 3.00 -0.34 -2.14
C SER A 45 3.32 0.91 -1.32
N GLY A 46 4.41 0.88 -0.55
CA GLY A 46 4.90 2.04 0.21
C GLY A 46 5.40 3.15 -0.71
N LEU A 47 6.09 2.80 -1.80
CA LEU A 47 6.54 3.76 -2.81
C LEU A 47 5.36 4.43 -3.52
N ILE A 48 4.31 3.68 -3.83
CA ILE A 48 3.08 4.22 -4.43
C ILE A 48 2.35 5.13 -3.44
N GLY A 49 2.26 4.74 -2.17
CA GLY A 49 1.72 5.60 -1.10
C GLY A 49 2.51 6.90 -0.94
N TRP A 50 3.84 6.83 -1.01
CA TRP A 50 4.70 8.01 -0.99
C TRP A 50 4.52 8.89 -2.23
N GLY A 51 4.44 8.29 -3.42
CA GLY A 51 4.14 9.01 -4.65
C GLY A 51 2.78 9.72 -4.60
N MET A 52 1.79 9.11 -3.96
CA MET A 52 0.47 9.72 -3.76
C MET A 52 0.48 10.83 -2.71
N ALA A 53 1.28 10.70 -1.65
CA ALA A 53 1.52 11.78 -0.72
C ALA A 53 2.20 12.98 -1.42
N ALA A 54 3.20 12.70 -2.26
CA ALA A 54 3.90 13.72 -3.07
C ALA A 54 3.00 14.36 -4.13
N ALA A 55 2.03 13.62 -4.68
CA ALA A 55 1.04 14.13 -5.63
C ALA A 55 -0.06 15.02 -4.99
N GLY A 56 0.07 15.39 -3.71
CA GLY A 56 -0.85 16.32 -3.04
C GLY A 56 -2.09 15.66 -2.43
N PHE A 57 -2.19 14.32 -2.42
CA PHE A 57 -3.29 13.61 -1.76
C PHE A 57 -3.07 13.39 -0.25
N GLY A 58 -1.90 13.75 0.28
CA GLY A 58 -1.50 13.44 1.65
C GLY A 58 -1.94 14.45 2.71
N VAL A 59 -1.88 15.76 2.43
CA VAL A 59 -2.10 16.85 3.40
C VAL A 59 -2.46 18.13 2.65
N ASP A 60 -3.75 18.36 2.36
CA ASP A 60 -4.23 19.69 1.93
C ASP A 60 -5.67 19.96 2.39
N ARG A 61 -6.46 18.92 2.67
CA ARG A 61 -7.86 19.05 3.10
C ARG A 61 -8.09 19.45 4.57
N ALA A 62 -7.05 19.59 5.39
CA ALA A 62 -7.22 19.93 6.81
C ALA A 62 -7.28 21.44 7.10
N GLU A 63 -6.86 22.30 6.17
CA GLU A 63 -6.77 23.76 6.43
C GLU A 63 -7.97 24.58 5.88
N HIS A 64 -8.88 23.99 5.10
CA HIS A 64 -9.98 24.71 4.45
C HIS A 64 -11.35 24.59 5.17
N SER A 65 -11.37 24.58 6.51
CA SER A 65 -12.62 24.56 7.31
C SER A 65 -12.75 25.74 8.28
N HIS A 66 -12.07 26.86 8.00
CA HIS A 66 -12.20 28.08 8.78
C HIS A 66 -12.56 29.31 7.92
N HIS A 67 -13.60 29.18 7.09
CA HIS A 67 -14.38 30.29 6.54
C HIS A 67 -15.85 29.91 6.45
#